data_AF-A0A6L3F730-F1
#
_entry.id   AF-A0A6L3F730-F1
#
_cell.length_a   1.000
_cell.length_b   1.000
_cell.length_c   1.000
_cell.angle_alpha   90.00
_cell.angle_beta   90.00
_cell.angle_gamma   90.00
#
_symmetry.space_group_name_H-M   'P 1'
#
loop_
_entity.id
_entity.type
_entity.pdbx_description
1 polymer ?
#
loop_
_entity_poly.entity_id
_entity_poly.type
_entity_poly.pdbx_seq_one_letter_code
_entity_poly.pdbx_strand_id
1 'polypeptide(L)'
;ELDKIAEGSAWVPVLSAFYGNFAERLQVADEAIPKLDVKKEVEFVGRECPDSGHPLVYREGRYGRFIGCSNFPKCRYTEQILNKTGVVCPNGGGEIIERKTRRGRTFFGCSRYPECEWRSWQKPVADPDHSCDGIMVETKDGQKDCTTCGLKESVAVAAD
;
A
#
# COMPACT_ATOMS: atom_id res chain seq x y z
N GLU A 1 14.69 34.88 -5.49
CA GLU A 1 13.64 35.92 -5.41
C GLU A 1 12.98 35.98 -4.04
N LEU A 2 12.65 34.83 -3.44
CA LEU A 2 12.05 34.75 -2.11
C LEU A 2 12.96 35.28 -0.99
N ASP A 3 14.28 35.06 -1.08
CA ASP A 3 15.24 35.56 -0.07
C ASP A 3 15.26 37.11 0.00
N LYS A 4 15.16 37.78 -1.15
CA LYS A 4 15.11 39.25 -1.24
C LYS A 4 13.83 39.84 -0.64
N ILE A 5 12.72 39.11 -0.72
CA ILE A 5 11.46 39.49 -0.08
C ILE A 5 11.58 39.36 1.43
N ALA A 6 12.23 38.30 1.92
CA ALA A 6 12.49 38.12 3.36
C ALA A 6 13.35 39.27 3.93
N GLU A 7 14.21 39.85 3.12
CA GLU A 7 15.02 41.05 3.45
C GLU A 7 14.26 42.38 3.30
N GLY A 8 12.98 42.37 2.90
CA GLY A 8 12.12 43.55 2.84
C GLY A 8 11.77 44.06 1.42
N SER A 9 12.14 43.33 0.36
CA SER A 9 11.73 43.69 -1.01
C SER A 9 10.24 43.47 -1.24
N ALA A 10 9.65 44.25 -2.16
CA ALA A 10 8.24 44.12 -2.52
C ALA A 10 7.93 42.76 -3.17
N TRP A 11 6.94 42.04 -2.61
CA TRP A 11 6.57 40.68 -3.05
C TRP A 11 5.58 40.65 -4.23
N VAL A 12 4.76 41.70 -4.39
CA VAL A 12 3.71 41.76 -5.41
C VAL A 12 4.26 41.58 -6.84
N PRO A 13 5.38 42.23 -7.24
CA PRO A 13 5.93 42.05 -8.59
C PRO A 13 6.41 40.62 -8.85
N VAL A 14 6.97 39.94 -7.84
CA VAL A 14 7.45 38.56 -7.95
C VAL A 14 6.28 37.60 -8.18
N LEU A 15 5.19 37.75 -7.43
CA LEU A 15 3.99 36.93 -7.69
C LEU A 15 3.34 37.26 -9.04
N SER A 16 3.27 38.53 -9.43
CA SER A 16 2.72 38.91 -10.74
C SER A 16 3.49 38.30 -11.89
N ALA A 17 4.83 38.28 -11.81
CA ALA A 17 5.69 37.68 -12.82
C ALA A 17 5.55 36.16 -12.89
N PHE A 18 5.43 35.49 -11.74
CA PHE A 18 5.18 34.04 -11.67
C PHE A 18 3.80 33.68 -12.24
N TYR A 19 2.75 34.37 -11.80
CA TYR A 19 1.37 34.05 -12.15
C TYR A 19 1.06 34.29 -13.63
N GLY A 20 1.70 35.26 -14.29
CA GLY A 20 1.51 35.49 -15.73
C GLY A 20 1.78 34.22 -16.56
N ASN A 21 2.99 33.69 -16.46
CA ASN A 21 3.38 32.47 -17.18
C ASN A 21 2.68 31.21 -16.64
N PHE A 22 2.39 31.15 -15.34
CA PHE A 22 1.70 30.00 -14.75
C PHE A 22 0.25 29.90 -15.23
N ALA A 23 -0.46 31.03 -15.35
CA ALA A 23 -1.85 31.06 -15.79
C ALA A 23 -2.02 30.52 -17.22
N GLU A 24 -1.14 30.91 -18.13
CA GLU A 24 -1.14 30.38 -19.50
C GLU A 24 -0.93 28.86 -19.52
N ARG A 25 0.05 28.37 -18.75
CA ARG A 25 0.31 26.93 -18.63
C ARG A 25 -0.86 26.17 -18.00
N LEU A 26 -1.56 26.79 -17.04
CA LEU A 26 -2.72 26.20 -16.39
C LEU A 26 -3.91 26.09 -17.36
N GLN A 27 -4.15 27.11 -18.19
CA GLN A 27 -5.18 27.08 -19.24
C GLN A 27 -4.91 25.98 -20.25
N VAL A 28 -3.68 25.89 -20.76
CA VAL A 28 -3.27 24.81 -21.67
C VAL A 28 -3.49 23.44 -21.02
N ALA A 29 -3.16 23.29 -19.73
CA ALA A 29 -3.39 22.04 -19.02
C ALA A 29 -4.88 21.72 -18.86
N ASP A 30 -5.73 22.68 -18.50
CA ASP A 30 -7.18 22.46 -18.33
C ASP A 30 -7.88 22.10 -19.66
N GLU A 31 -7.43 22.70 -20.77
CA GLU A 31 -7.96 22.41 -22.11
C GLU A 31 -7.43 21.07 -22.65
N ALA A 32 -6.15 20.76 -22.44
CA ALA A 32 -5.52 19.54 -22.95
C ALA A 32 -5.87 18.29 -22.15
N ILE A 33 -6.21 18.42 -20.86
CA ILE A 33 -6.63 17.28 -20.03
C ILE A 33 -8.07 16.93 -20.42
N PRO A 34 -8.32 15.78 -21.07
CA PRO A 34 -9.68 15.37 -21.37
C PRO A 34 -10.46 15.24 -20.06
N LYS A 35 -11.60 15.93 -19.98
CA LYS A 35 -12.58 15.77 -18.89
C LYS A 35 -13.22 14.40 -19.01
N LEU A 36 -12.47 13.38 -18.63
CA LEU A 36 -13.02 12.06 -18.42
C LEU A 36 -13.90 12.17 -17.19
N ASP A 37 -15.21 12.06 -17.39
CA ASP A 37 -16.13 11.60 -16.36
C ASP A 37 -15.74 10.16 -16.04
N VAL A 38 -14.63 10.00 -15.30
CA VAL A 38 -14.30 8.74 -14.67
C VAL A 38 -15.31 8.59 -13.54
N LYS A 39 -16.54 8.22 -13.89
CA LYS A 39 -17.42 7.46 -13.01
C LYS A 39 -16.67 6.17 -12.75
N LYS A 40 -15.71 6.24 -11.83
CA LYS A 40 -15.00 5.07 -11.35
C LYS A 40 -16.08 4.18 -10.78
N GLU A 41 -16.39 3.11 -11.50
CA GLU A 41 -17.41 2.18 -11.07
C GLU A 41 -17.06 1.74 -9.65
N VAL A 42 -18.01 1.95 -8.76
CA VAL A 42 -17.80 1.68 -7.35
C VAL A 42 -17.83 0.17 -7.19
N GLU A 43 -16.68 -0.42 -6.97
CA GLU A 43 -16.56 -1.86 -6.79
C GLU A 43 -16.92 -2.23 -5.34
N PHE A 44 -17.99 -2.99 -5.18
CA PHE A 44 -18.49 -3.40 -3.88
C PHE A 44 -17.71 -4.60 -3.34
N VAL A 45 -17.47 -4.61 -2.02
CA VAL A 45 -16.79 -5.72 -1.34
C VAL A 45 -17.72 -6.92 -1.14
N GLY A 46 -19.05 -6.70 -1.18
CA GLY A 46 -20.06 -7.73 -0.92
C GLY A 46 -20.42 -7.93 0.55
N ARG A 47 -19.93 -7.06 1.45
CA ARG A 47 -20.32 -7.03 2.87
C ARG A 47 -20.70 -5.62 3.33
N GLU A 48 -21.46 -5.56 4.42
CA GLU A 48 -21.94 -4.32 5.03
C GLU A 48 -20.94 -3.73 6.02
N CYS A 49 -21.03 -2.42 6.21
CA CYS A 49 -20.21 -1.66 7.14
C CYS A 49 -20.65 -1.95 8.58
N PRO A 50 -19.74 -2.35 9.49
CA PRO A 50 -20.10 -2.67 10.88
C PRO A 50 -20.64 -1.46 11.66
N ASP A 51 -20.28 -0.24 11.24
CA ASP A 51 -20.67 0.99 11.94
C ASP A 51 -22.03 1.54 11.49
N SER A 52 -22.49 1.21 10.28
CA SER A 52 -23.67 1.88 9.68
C SER A 52 -24.58 0.99 8.82
N GLY A 53 -24.22 -0.27 8.58
CA GLY A 53 -24.99 -1.20 7.73
C GLY A 53 -24.92 -0.91 6.22
N HIS A 54 -24.37 0.22 5.81
CA HIS A 54 -24.23 0.53 4.38
C HIS A 54 -23.18 -0.37 3.69
N PRO A 55 -23.28 -0.63 2.38
CA PRO A 55 -22.31 -1.45 1.66
C PRO A 55 -20.88 -0.90 1.76
N LEU A 56 -19.91 -1.81 1.89
CA LEU A 56 -18.49 -1.50 1.79
C LEU A 56 -18.02 -1.51 0.33
N VAL A 57 -17.11 -0.61 0.00
CA VAL A 57 -16.60 -0.39 -1.36
C VAL A 57 -15.08 -0.29 -1.37
N TYR A 58 -14.47 -0.73 -2.45
CA TYR A 58 -13.05 -0.53 -2.68
C TYR A 58 -12.77 0.90 -3.15
N ARG A 59 -11.77 1.54 -2.53
CA ARG A 59 -11.33 2.90 -2.85
C ARG A 59 -9.82 2.92 -3.05
N GLU A 60 -9.33 3.89 -3.83
CA GLU A 60 -7.90 4.15 -3.99
C GLU A 60 -7.49 5.34 -3.12
N GLY A 61 -6.39 5.20 -2.40
CA GLY A 61 -5.80 6.27 -1.60
C GLY A 61 -4.28 6.35 -1.80
N ARG A 62 -3.65 7.30 -1.11
CA ARG A 62 -2.18 7.50 -1.16
C ARG A 62 -1.39 6.22 -0.84
N TYR A 63 -1.93 5.36 0.02
CA TYR A 63 -1.29 4.14 0.50
C TYR A 63 -1.73 2.88 -0.27
N GLY A 64 -2.45 3.06 -1.39
CA GLY A 64 -3.00 1.98 -2.19
C GLY A 64 -4.51 1.79 -1.98
N ARG A 65 -4.99 0.64 -2.45
CA ARG A 65 -6.40 0.26 -2.39
C ARG A 65 -6.81 -0.11 -0.97
N PHE A 66 -7.97 0.36 -0.53
CA PHE A 66 -8.52 0.10 0.80
C PHE A 66 -10.04 -0.06 0.74
N ILE A 67 -10.62 -0.59 1.81
CA ILE A 67 -12.06 -0.75 1.97
C ILE A 67 -12.61 0.46 2.73
N GLY A 68 -13.67 1.08 2.23
CA GLY A 68 -14.34 2.19 2.91
C GLY A 68 -15.85 2.09 2.83
N CYS A 69 -16.53 2.80 3.74
CA CYS A 69 -17.99 2.89 3.68
C CYS A 69 -18.46 3.64 2.42
N SER A 70 -19.52 3.13 1.77
CA SER A 70 -20.20 3.84 0.68
C SER A 70 -20.83 5.16 1.13
N ASN A 71 -21.25 5.26 2.39
CA ASN A 71 -21.92 6.45 2.97
C ASN A 71 -20.93 7.53 3.50
N PHE A 72 -19.69 7.56 3.01
CA PHE A 72 -18.78 8.68 3.25
C PHE A 72 -19.34 9.97 2.62
N PRO A 73 -19.28 11.15 3.27
CA PRO A 73 -18.52 11.48 4.48
C PRO A 73 -19.26 11.24 5.81
N LYS A 74 -20.51 10.77 5.79
CA LYS A 74 -21.32 10.54 7.00
C LYS A 74 -20.80 9.38 7.85
N CYS A 75 -20.28 8.33 7.21
CA CYS A 75 -19.55 7.26 7.86
C CYS A 75 -18.07 7.26 7.41
N ARG A 76 -17.15 7.21 8.37
CA ARG A 76 -15.69 7.25 8.14
C ARG A 76 -14.99 5.91 8.35
N TYR A 77 -15.75 4.82 8.47
CA TYR A 77 -15.21 3.48 8.56
C TYR A 77 -14.28 3.19 7.37
N THR A 78 -13.07 2.74 7.68
CA THR A 78 -12.08 2.28 6.70
C THR A 78 -11.35 1.05 7.23
N GLU A 79 -10.96 0.17 6.32
CA GLU A 79 -10.22 -1.06 6.60
C GLU A 79 -9.15 -1.26 5.53
N GLN A 80 -7.97 -1.72 5.95
CA GLN A 80 -6.88 -2.02 5.02
C GLN A 80 -7.08 -3.40 4.38
N ILE A 81 -6.78 -3.50 3.09
CA ILE A 81 -6.71 -4.80 2.41
C ILE A 81 -5.39 -5.44 2.82
N LEU A 82 -5.46 -6.51 3.60
CA LEU A 82 -4.28 -7.25 4.04
C LEU A 82 -3.86 -8.24 2.96
N ASN A 83 -2.69 -8.00 2.36
CA ASN A 83 -2.04 -8.95 1.46
C ASN A 83 -1.44 -10.10 2.27
N LYS A 84 -2.20 -11.19 2.41
CA LYS A 84 -1.80 -12.40 3.15
C LYS A 84 -0.84 -13.23 2.31
N THR A 85 0.23 -13.75 2.91
CA THR A 85 1.17 -14.65 2.21
C THR A 85 0.71 -16.10 2.16
N GLY A 86 -0.35 -16.45 2.92
CA GLY A 86 -0.81 -17.82 3.11
C GLY A 86 0.01 -18.62 4.13
N VAL A 87 1.04 -18.03 4.74
CA VAL A 87 1.90 -18.66 5.73
C VAL A 87 1.46 -18.26 7.14
N VAL A 88 1.33 -19.24 8.03
CA VAL A 88 1.01 -19.02 9.45
C VAL A 88 2.28 -18.60 10.20
N CYS A 89 2.16 -17.60 11.06
CA CYS A 89 3.24 -17.12 11.91
C CYS A 89 3.57 -18.18 12.98
N PRO A 90 4.84 -18.61 13.08
CA PRO A 90 5.24 -19.65 14.04
C PRO A 90 5.16 -19.17 15.49
N ASN A 91 5.31 -17.86 15.74
CA ASN A 91 5.32 -17.31 17.10
C ASN A 91 3.92 -16.99 17.61
N GLY A 92 3.03 -16.54 16.72
CA GLY A 92 1.75 -15.96 17.11
C GLY A 92 0.52 -16.69 16.58
N GLY A 93 0.67 -17.68 15.70
CA GLY A 93 -0.43 -18.40 15.06
C GLY A 93 -1.33 -17.55 14.15
N GLY A 94 -1.06 -16.24 14.02
CA GLY A 94 -1.73 -15.37 13.05
C GLY A 94 -1.15 -15.55 11.65
N GLU A 95 -1.85 -15.07 10.62
CA GLU A 95 -1.30 -15.08 9.26
C GLU A 95 -0.21 -14.02 9.09
N ILE A 96 0.77 -14.29 8.21
CA ILE A 96 1.77 -13.31 7.82
C ILE A 96 1.24 -12.45 6.68
N ILE A 97 1.37 -11.13 6.83
CA ILE A 97 0.85 -10.12 5.91
C ILE A 97 1.97 -9.20 5.41
N GLU A 98 1.85 -8.74 4.18
CA GLU A 98 2.72 -7.71 3.61
C GLU A 98 2.38 -6.34 4.22
N ARG A 99 3.42 -5.59 4.62
CA ARG A 99 3.34 -4.22 5.14
C ARG A 99 4.40 -3.35 4.50
N LYS A 100 4.19 -2.02 4.52
CA LYS A 100 5.16 -1.04 4.02
C LYS A 100 5.64 -0.13 5.14
N THR A 101 6.94 0.13 5.17
CA THR A 101 7.53 1.13 6.06
C THR A 101 7.16 2.56 5.62
N ARG A 102 7.40 3.57 6.47
CA ARG A 102 7.21 4.99 6.10
C ARG A 102 7.99 5.41 4.85
N ARG A 103 9.12 4.75 4.58
CA ARG A 103 9.97 4.97 3.38
C ARG A 103 9.58 4.09 2.19
N GLY A 104 8.49 3.33 2.28
CA GLY A 104 7.95 2.51 1.19
C GLY A 104 8.57 1.12 1.05
N ARG A 105 9.61 0.77 1.83
CA ARG A 105 10.19 -0.59 1.82
C ARG A 105 9.16 -1.60 2.36
N THR A 106 8.90 -2.65 1.59
CA THR A 106 8.05 -3.78 1.99
C THR A 106 8.73 -4.64 3.05
N PHE A 107 7.94 -5.13 4.01
CA PHE A 107 8.30 -6.15 4.97
C PHE A 107 7.08 -7.03 5.25
N PHE A 108 7.30 -8.20 5.83
CA PHE A 108 6.27 -9.16 6.19
C PHE A 108 6.17 -9.22 7.70
N GLY A 109 4.96 -9.18 8.24
CA GLY A 109 4.74 -9.20 9.69
C GLY A 109 3.50 -9.99 10.08
N CYS A 110 3.40 -10.35 11.35
CA CYS A 110 2.21 -11.03 11.86
C CYS A 110 0.97 -10.12 11.79
N SER A 111 -0.16 -10.68 11.41
CA SER A 111 -1.48 -10.02 11.42
C SER A 111 -1.92 -9.61 12.82
N ARG A 112 -1.52 -10.37 13.85
CA ARG A 112 -1.79 -10.11 15.27
C ARG A 112 -0.79 -9.13 15.90
N TYR A 113 -0.41 -8.08 15.18
CA TYR A 113 0.38 -6.99 15.77
C TYR A 113 -0.57 -6.05 16.51
N PRO A 114 -0.29 -5.62 17.75
CA PRO A 114 0.99 -5.66 18.43
C PRO A 114 1.23 -6.90 19.32
N GLU A 115 0.29 -7.84 19.43
CA GLU A 115 0.46 -9.02 20.29
C GLU A 115 1.60 -9.95 19.83
N CYS A 116 1.96 -9.90 18.55
CA CYS A 116 3.06 -10.63 17.95
C CYS A 116 3.87 -9.71 17.04
N GLU A 117 5.14 -9.48 17.40
CA GLU A 117 6.05 -8.60 16.66
C GLU A 117 6.92 -9.32 15.62
N TRP A 118 6.59 -10.57 15.28
CA TRP A 118 7.32 -11.32 14.26
C TRP A 118 7.36 -10.54 12.94
N ARG A 119 8.56 -10.46 12.34
CA ARG A 119 8.83 -9.68 11.13
C ARG A 119 9.93 -10.31 10.28
N SER A 120 9.80 -10.18 8.96
CA SER A 120 10.82 -10.57 7.99
C SER A 120 10.91 -9.55 6.86
N TRP A 121 12.10 -9.43 6.25
CA TRP A 121 12.30 -8.66 5.03
C TRP A 121 12.11 -9.49 3.76
N GLN A 122 12.23 -10.80 3.86
CA GLN A 122 12.03 -11.74 2.77
C GLN A 122 10.61 -12.29 2.83
N LYS A 123 10.02 -12.56 1.67
CA LYS A 123 8.64 -13.03 1.55
C LYS A 123 8.54 -14.48 2.05
N PRO A 124 7.73 -14.76 3.08
CA PRO A 124 7.45 -16.12 3.48
C PRO A 124 6.65 -16.87 2.41
N VAL A 125 7.01 -18.12 2.19
CA VAL A 125 6.36 -19.02 1.23
C VAL A 125 5.90 -20.26 1.97
N ALA A 126 4.72 -20.77 1.61
CA ALA A 126 4.23 -22.02 2.16
C ALA A 126 5.10 -23.17 1.66
N ASP A 127 5.46 -24.06 2.58
CA ASP A 127 6.20 -25.28 2.28
C ASP A 127 5.66 -26.39 3.18
N PRO A 128 4.77 -27.25 2.66
CA PRO A 128 4.21 -28.38 3.40
C PRO A 128 5.22 -29.50 3.65
N ASP A 129 6.27 -29.59 2.82
CA ASP A 129 7.20 -30.72 2.78
C ASP A 129 8.41 -30.49 3.70
N HIS A 130 8.66 -29.24 4.09
CA HIS A 130 9.74 -28.88 4.99
C HIS A 130 9.40 -29.12 6.47
N SER A 131 10.06 -30.10 7.07
CA SER A 131 9.73 -30.63 8.41
C SER A 131 10.37 -29.91 9.61
N CYS A 132 10.88 -28.67 9.44
CA CYS A 132 11.51 -27.95 10.55
C CYS A 132 10.67 -26.77 11.05
N ASP A 133 10.96 -26.29 12.26
CA ASP A 133 10.27 -25.15 12.90
C ASP A 133 10.56 -23.78 12.25
N GLY A 134 11.37 -23.76 11.18
CA GLY A 134 11.72 -22.58 10.41
C GLY A 134 10.69 -22.22 9.35
N ILE A 135 10.71 -20.95 8.93
CA ILE A 135 9.88 -20.48 7.82
C ILE A 135 10.73 -20.49 6.54
N MET A 136 10.12 -20.96 5.46
CA MET A 136 10.70 -20.83 4.12
C MET A 136 10.48 -19.43 3.58
N VAL A 137 11.55 -18.80 3.09
CA VAL A 137 11.52 -17.45 2.54
C VAL A 137 12.07 -17.39 1.12
N GLU A 138 11.50 -16.52 0.30
CA GLU A 138 11.97 -16.28 -1.06
C GLU A 138 13.25 -15.43 -1.04
N THR A 139 14.26 -15.89 -1.76
CA THR A 139 15.53 -15.18 -1.99
C THR A 139 15.46 -14.33 -3.26
N LYS A 140 16.46 -13.45 -3.45
CA LYS A 140 16.54 -12.62 -4.67
C LYS A 140 16.73 -13.45 -5.94
N ASP A 141 17.32 -14.62 -5.82
CA ASP A 141 17.62 -15.51 -6.93
C ASP A 141 16.44 -16.45 -7.26
N GLY A 142 15.27 -16.23 -6.63
CA GLY A 142 14.07 -17.06 -6.81
C GLY A 142 14.15 -18.43 -6.12
N GLN A 143 15.17 -18.68 -5.29
CA GLN A 143 15.26 -19.87 -4.46
C GLN A 143 14.48 -19.67 -3.15
N LYS A 144 13.99 -20.76 -2.56
CA LYS A 144 13.42 -20.77 -1.21
C LYS A 144 14.49 -21.20 -0.23
N ASP A 145 14.74 -20.39 0.79
CA ASP A 145 15.68 -20.71 1.85
C ASP A 145 14.93 -20.82 3.19
N CYS A 146 15.24 -21.85 3.98
CA CYS A 146 14.75 -21.92 5.35
C CYS A 146 15.57 -21.00 6.24
N THR A 147 14.89 -20.14 7.01
CA THR A 147 15.56 -19.21 7.94
C THR A 147 16.28 -19.89 9.10
N THR A 148 15.98 -21.16 9.39
CA THR A 148 16.47 -21.86 10.59
C THR A 148 17.52 -22.92 10.25
N CYS A 149 17.24 -23.83 9.31
CA CYS A 149 18.13 -24.94 8.99
C CYS A 149 19.01 -24.69 7.75
N GLY A 150 18.75 -23.61 6.99
CA GLY A 150 19.51 -23.27 5.79
C GLY A 150 19.25 -24.19 4.59
N LEU A 151 18.18 -25.01 4.61
CA LEU A 151 17.73 -25.75 3.44
C LEU A 151 17.46 -24.76 2.30
N LYS A 152 17.94 -25.10 1.10
CA LYS A 152 17.70 -24.33 -0.12
C LYS A 152 16.96 -25.20 -1.13
N GLU A 153 15.81 -24.73 -1.58
CA GLU A 153 15.05 -25.35 -2.65
C GLU A 153 14.94 -24.40 -3.83
N SER A 154 15.39 -24.84 -5.00
CA SER A 154 15.10 -24.12 -6.24
C SER A 154 13.62 -24.30 -6.57
N VAL A 155 12.90 -23.19 -6.75
CA VAL A 155 11.55 -23.25 -7.34
C VAL A 155 11.72 -23.70 -8.79
N ALA A 156 11.50 -24.99 -9.05
CA ALA A 156 11.27 -25.43 -10.42
C ALA A 156 10.01 -24.71 -10.90
N VAL A 157 10.19 -23.80 -11.86
CA VAL A 157 9.07 -23.15 -12.56
C VAL A 157 8.20 -24.28 -13.10
N ALA A 158 6.99 -24.42 -12.56
CA ALA A 158 5.96 -25.21 -13.22
C ALA A 158 5.69 -24.51 -14.55
N ALA A 159 6.22 -25.10 -15.62
CA ALA A 159 5.88 -24.75 -16.98
C ALA A 159 4.51 -25.36 -17.28
N ASP A 160 3.51 -24.50 -17.44
CA ASP A 160 2.27 -24.76 -18.17
C ASP A 160 1.92 -23.52 -19.00
#